data_AF-A0A962YBI8-F1
#
_entry.id   AF-A0A962YBI8-F1
#
_cell.length_a   1.000
_cell.length_b   1.000
_cell.length_c   1.000
_cell.angle_alpha   90.00
_cell.angle_beta   90.00
_cell.angle_gamma   90.00
#
_symmetry.space_group_name_H-M   'P 1'
#
loop_
_entity.id
_entity.type
_entity.pdbx_description
1 polymer ?
#
loop_
_entity_poly.entity_id
_entity_poly.type
_entity_poly.pdbx_seq_one_letter_code
_entity_poly.pdbx_strand_id
1 'polypeptide(L)' 'SNANLSRADLHNARDDGAEFSGAQLDSTIWINRQRCRPGSVGTCQ' A
#
# COMPACT_ATOMS: atom_id res chain seq x y z
N SER A 1 6.62 5.34 10.84
CA SER A 1 6.96 4.57 9.62
C SER A 1 7.14 3.11 9.99
N ASN A 2 6.85 2.17 9.07
CA ASN A 2 6.75 0.70 9.25
C ASN A 2 5.36 0.12 9.59
N ALA A 3 4.28 0.74 9.08
CA ALA A 3 2.96 0.12 9.14
C ALA A 3 2.93 -1.18 8.33
N ASN A 4 2.26 -2.20 8.84
CA ASN A 4 1.97 -3.41 8.07
C ASN A 4 0.57 -3.28 7.46
N LEU A 5 0.51 -3.05 6.16
CA LEU A 5 -0.73 -2.96 5.38
C LEU A 5 -0.87 -4.14 4.43
N SER A 6 -0.11 -5.21 4.64
CA SER A 6 -0.17 -6.40 3.78
C SER A 6 -1.58 -6.94 3.69
N ARG A 7 -2.06 -7.14 2.46
CA ARG A 7 -3.43 -7.57 2.10
C ARG A 7 -4.53 -6.57 2.46
N ALA A 8 -4.19 -5.33 2.80
CA ALA A 8 -5.17 -4.28 2.98
C ALA A 8 -5.80 -3.90 1.64
N ASP A 9 -6.93 -3.21 1.72
CA ASP A 9 -7.60 -2.63 0.56
C ASP A 9 -7.68 -1.11 0.72
N LEU A 10 -6.97 -0.39 -0.15
CA LEU A 10 -6.85 1.06 -0.17
C LEU A 10 -7.61 1.69 -1.35
N HIS A 11 -8.39 0.94 -2.14
CA HIS A 11 -8.98 1.46 -3.39
C HIS A 11 -10.02 2.58 -3.21
N ASN A 12 -10.51 2.80 -1.98
CA ASN A 12 -11.37 3.94 -1.62
C ASN A 12 -10.76 4.81 -0.52
N ALA A 13 -9.49 4.58 -0.16
CA ALA A 13 -8.82 5.41 0.84
C ALA A 13 -8.59 6.81 0.26
N ARG A 14 -8.76 7.84 1.10
CA ARG A 14 -8.27 9.18 0.79
C ARG A 14 -6.78 9.21 1.10
N ASP A 15 -5.95 9.47 0.09
CA ASP A 15 -4.49 9.40 0.17
C ASP A 15 -3.81 10.78 0.08
N ASP A 16 -4.58 11.87 0.05
CA ASP A 16 -4.07 13.25 0.00
C ASP A 16 -3.03 13.51 1.11
N GLY A 17 -1.74 13.36 0.79
CA GLY A 17 -0.63 13.55 1.72
C GLY A 17 -0.28 12.33 2.61
N ALA A 18 -0.80 11.15 2.32
CA ALA A 18 -0.46 9.93 3.05
C ALA A 18 1.01 9.51 2.80
N GLU A 19 1.76 9.30 3.88
CA GLU A 19 3.17 8.90 3.86
C GLU A 19 3.24 7.37 4.03
N PHE A 20 3.68 6.66 2.98
CA PHE A 20 3.77 5.20 2.99
C PHE A 20 5.20 4.67 3.15
N SER A 21 6.23 5.51 3.27
CA SER A 21 7.63 5.08 3.34
C SER A 21 7.85 4.05 4.45
N GLY A 22 8.40 2.90 4.04
CA GLY A 22 8.63 1.75 4.92
C GLY A 22 7.38 0.94 5.26
N ALA A 23 6.18 1.30 4.78
CA ALA A 23 5.00 0.47 4.94
C ALA A 23 5.12 -0.81 4.11
N GLN A 24 4.78 -1.96 4.70
CA GLN A 24 4.69 -3.24 4.00
C GLN A 24 3.36 -3.31 3.26
N LEU A 25 3.42 -3.55 1.95
CA LEU A 25 2.28 -3.48 1.04
C LEU A 25 2.02 -4.82 0.33
N ASP A 26 2.55 -5.94 0.83
CA ASP A 26 2.40 -7.26 0.21
C ASP A 26 0.94 -7.59 -0.11
N SER A 27 0.63 -7.86 -1.38
CA SER A 27 -0.73 -8.19 -1.83
C SER A 27 -1.82 -7.16 -1.50
N THR A 28 -1.44 -5.92 -1.18
CA THR A 28 -2.39 -4.81 -0.95
C THR A 28 -3.12 -4.47 -2.25
N ILE A 29 -4.41 -4.12 -2.15
CA ILE A 29 -5.11 -3.47 -3.26
C ILE A 29 -4.85 -1.98 -3.13
N TRP A 30 -4.10 -1.42 -4.07
CA TRP A 30 -3.68 -0.03 -4.07
C TRP A 30 -4.84 0.92 -4.43
N ILE A 31 -4.60 2.22 -4.25
CA ILE A 31 -5.58 3.29 -4.52
C ILE A 31 -6.14 3.23 -5.95
N ASN A 32 -5.35 2.78 -6.92
CA ASN A 32 -5.74 2.64 -8.32
C ASN A 32 -6.28 1.24 -8.67
N ARG A 33 -6.65 0.43 -7.66
CA ARG A 33 -7.09 -0.97 -7.76
C ARG A 33 -6.02 -1.96 -8.24
N GLN A 34 -4.76 -1.54 -8.41
CA GLN A 34 -3.66 -2.45 -8.67
C GLN A 34 -3.39 -3.31 -7.44
N ARG A 35 -3.18 -4.62 -7.64
CA ARG A 35 -2.65 -5.47 -6.57
C ARG A 35 -1.14 -5.35 -6.52
N CYS A 36 -0.60 -4.94 -5.36
CA CYS A 36 0.84 -4.82 -5.17
C CYS A 36 1.52 -6.20 -5.15
N ARG A 37 2.71 -6.26 -5.75
CA ARG A 37 3.54 -7.47 -5.72
C ARG A 37 4.04 -7.80 -4.31
N PRO A 38 4.25 -9.09 -3.98
CA PRO A 38 4.96 -9.48 -2.76
C PRO A 38 6.31 -8.74 -2.64
N GLY A 39 6.64 -8.26 -1.45
CA GLY A 39 7.83 -7.46 -1.17
C GLY A 39 7.68 -5.96 -1.46
N SER A 40 6.50 -5.47 -1.86
CA SER A 40 6.28 -4.03 -2.05
C SER A 40 6.43 -3.28 -0.71
N VAL A 41 7.34 -2.31 -0.66
CA VAL A 41 7.59 -1.47 0.51
C VAL A 41 7.60 -0.01 0.10
N GLY A 42 6.81 0.83 0.78
CA GLY A 42 6.71 2.27 0.47
C GLY A 42 5.89 2.59 -0.77
N THR A 43 6.09 1.82 -1.83
CA THR A 43 5.46 1.99 -3.13
C THR A 43 4.89 0.67 -3.61
N CYS A 44 3.74 0.71 -4.27
CA CYS A 44 3.15 -0.45 -4.93
C CYS A 44 3.85 -0.73 -6.27
N GLN A 45 4.46 -1.91 -6.42
CA GLN A 45 5.10 -2.37 -7.67
C GLN A 45 4.28 -3.45 -8.38
#